data_AF-A0A2V7RIJ3-F1
#
_entry.id   AF-A0A2V7RIJ3-F1
#
_cell.length_a   1.000
_cell.length_b   1.000
_cell.length_c   1.000
_cell.angle_alpha   90.00
_cell.angle_beta   90.00
_cell.angle_gamma   90.00
#
_symmetry.space_group_name_H-M   'P 1'
#
loop_
_entity.id
_entity.type
_entity.pdbx_description
1 polymer ?
#
loop_
_entity_poly.entity_id
_entity_poly.type
_entity_poly.pdbx_seq_one_letter_code
_entity_poly.pdbx_strand_id
1 'polypeptide(L)'
;MSELGPQKDGMDVLQAWLDRYNERARPAIPLDSGGEAGGAQLRLKYAPDEDTVSILHLVAASRGGRPVILVSRFEGPTAETSVQAGLWASAQLGRRPGAGG
;
A
#
# COMPACT_ATOMS: atom_id res chain seq x y z
N MET A 1 -27.32 3.20 3.61
CA MET A 1 -26.71 1.86 3.72
C MET A 1 -25.94 1.61 2.45
N SER A 2 -24.62 1.68 2.50
CA SER A 2 -23.76 1.21 1.41
C SER A 2 -23.02 0.01 1.96
N GLU A 3 -23.51 -1.15 1.58
CA GLU A 3 -22.87 -2.44 1.84
C GLU A 3 -21.52 -2.42 1.13
N LEU A 4 -20.48 -2.07 1.89
CA LEU A 4 -19.11 -2.37 1.49
C LEU A 4 -19.06 -3.90 1.40
N GLY A 5 -19.08 -4.43 0.18
CA GLY A 5 -18.84 -5.85 -0.08
C GLY A 5 -17.59 -6.34 0.67
N PRO A 6 -17.47 -7.66 0.92
CA PRO A 6 -16.49 -8.21 1.85
C PRO A 6 -15.12 -7.59 1.58
N GLN A 7 -14.66 -6.77 2.53
CA GLN A 7 -13.34 -6.21 2.51
C GLN A 7 -12.41 -7.42 2.51
N LYS A 8 -11.68 -7.62 1.40
CA LYS A 8 -10.69 -8.69 1.30
C LYS A 8 -9.77 -8.56 2.52
N ASP A 9 -9.54 -9.67 3.22
CA ASP A 9 -8.71 -9.64 4.43
C ASP A 9 -7.34 -9.05 4.08
N GLY A 10 -6.79 -8.21 4.97
CA GLY A 10 -5.50 -7.55 4.71
C GLY A 10 -4.38 -8.56 4.42
N MET A 11 -4.47 -9.75 5.02
CA MET A 11 -3.53 -10.85 4.79
C MET A 11 -3.72 -11.48 3.40
N ASP A 12 -4.95 -11.59 2.89
CA ASP A 12 -5.20 -12.07 1.53
C ASP A 12 -4.63 -11.10 0.47
N VAL A 13 -4.61 -9.80 0.76
CA VAL A 13 -4.01 -8.79 -0.12
C VAL A 13 -2.49 -8.91 -0.09
N LEU A 14 -1.90 -9.03 1.10
CA LEU A 14 -0.46 -9.24 1.29
C LEU A 14 0.01 -10.52 0.61
N GLN A 15 -0.67 -11.65 0.85
CA GLN A 15 -0.33 -12.95 0.28
C GLN A 15 -0.33 -12.91 -1.25
N ALA A 16 -1.42 -12.44 -1.85
CA ALA A 16 -1.51 -12.33 -3.31
C ALA A 16 -0.45 -11.40 -3.93
N TRP A 17 0.01 -10.39 -3.18
CA TRP A 17 1.09 -9.52 -3.63
C TRP A 17 2.47 -10.21 -3.53
N LEU A 18 2.73 -10.93 -2.44
CA LEU A 18 3.96 -11.71 -2.25
C LEU A 18 4.09 -12.85 -3.26
N ASP A 19 2.99 -13.57 -3.55
CA ASP A 19 2.99 -14.62 -4.58
C ASP A 19 3.42 -14.04 -5.93
N ARG A 20 2.81 -12.93 -6.35
CA ARG A 20 3.15 -12.27 -7.62
C ARG A 20 4.58 -11.73 -7.66
N TYR A 21 5.10 -11.22 -6.53
CA TYR A 21 6.50 -10.85 -6.42
C TYR A 21 7.41 -12.07 -6.60
N ASN A 22 7.16 -13.16 -5.87
CA ASN A 22 7.99 -14.37 -5.90
C ASN A 22 7.97 -15.07 -7.27
N GLU A 23 6.84 -15.04 -7.98
CA GLU A 23 6.74 -15.51 -9.36
C GLU A 23 7.65 -14.71 -10.30
N ARG A 24 7.77 -13.39 -10.09
CA ARG A 24 8.51 -12.47 -10.95
C ARG A 24 9.97 -12.27 -10.58
N ALA A 25 10.35 -12.46 -9.32
CA ALA A 25 11.66 -12.10 -8.77
C ALA A 25 12.84 -12.95 -9.31
N ARG A 26 12.69 -13.64 -10.44
CA ARG A 26 13.76 -14.39 -11.11
C ARG A 26 14.37 -13.55 -12.24
N PRO A 27 15.62 -13.03 -12.15
CA PRO A 27 16.58 -13.07 -11.04
C PRO A 27 16.70 -11.70 -10.32
N ALA A 28 16.33 -11.65 -9.05
CA ALA A 28 16.64 -10.58 -8.10
C ALA A 28 16.04 -9.19 -8.38
N ILE A 29 14.71 -9.11 -8.55
CA ILE A 29 14.05 -7.81 -8.46
C ILE A 29 14.20 -7.30 -7.01
N PRO A 30 14.84 -6.14 -6.77
CA PRO A 30 15.03 -5.62 -5.42
C PRO A 30 13.70 -5.23 -4.82
N LEU A 31 13.52 -5.58 -3.55
CA LEU A 31 12.40 -5.14 -2.73
C LEU A 31 12.81 -3.91 -1.93
N ASP A 32 12.16 -2.78 -2.18
CA ASP A 32 12.34 -1.54 -1.44
C ASP A 32 11.28 -1.40 -0.35
N SER A 33 11.67 -0.84 0.79
CA SER A 33 10.76 -0.53 1.89
C SER A 33 10.87 0.92 2.29
N GLY A 34 9.75 1.56 2.55
CA GLY A 34 9.67 2.90 3.11
C GLY A 34 8.57 2.99 4.16
N GLY A 35 8.58 4.05 4.94
CA GLY A 35 7.58 4.29 5.98
C GLY A 35 7.89 5.57 6.72
N GLU A 36 6.99 5.96 7.61
CA GLU A 36 7.20 7.14 8.44
C GLU A 36 7.72 6.73 9.82
N ALA A 37 8.78 7.39 10.27
CA ALA A 37 9.31 7.23 11.62
C ALA A 37 8.22 7.63 12.63
N GLY A 38 7.74 6.66 13.42
CA GLY A 38 6.58 6.84 14.32
C GLY A 38 5.44 5.85 14.11
N GLY A 39 5.46 5.04 13.04
CA GLY A 39 4.81 3.73 13.01
C GLY A 39 3.38 3.64 12.48
N ALA A 40 2.88 4.66 11.77
CA ALA A 40 1.52 4.59 11.22
C ALA A 40 1.43 3.97 9.83
N GLN A 41 2.54 3.82 9.10
CA GLN A 41 2.55 3.26 7.74
C GLN A 41 3.84 2.52 7.38
N LEU A 42 3.68 1.43 6.61
CA LEU A 42 4.74 0.68 5.93
C LEU A 42 4.40 0.58 4.45
N ARG A 43 5.37 0.85 3.58
CA ARG A 43 5.30 0.67 2.14
C ARG A 43 6.35 -0.32 1.70
N LEU A 44 5.95 -1.34 0.96
CA LEU A 44 6.85 -2.22 0.20
C LEU A 44 6.65 -1.95 -1.29
N LYS A 45 7.71 -1.94 -2.08
CA LYS A 45 7.59 -1.79 -3.52
C LYS A 45 8.69 -2.49 -4.29
N TYR A 46 8.40 -2.87 -5.53
CA TYR A 46 9.37 -3.38 -6.49
C TYR A 46 8.99 -2.92 -7.90
N ALA A 47 9.97 -2.89 -8.81
CA ALA A 47 9.76 -2.59 -10.22
C ALA A 47 9.73 -3.90 -11.03
N PRO A 48 8.57 -4.36 -11.53
CA PRO A 48 8.52 -5.53 -12.41
C PRO A 48 9.18 -5.30 -13.78
N ASP A 49 9.26 -4.05 -14.23
CA ASP A 49 9.82 -3.59 -15.50
C ASP A 49 10.16 -2.08 -15.40
N GLU A 50 10.75 -1.49 -16.45
CA GLU A 50 11.36 -0.15 -16.43
C GLU A 50 10.39 0.99 -16.03
N ASP A 51 9.14 0.93 -16.49
CA ASP A 51 8.15 2.00 -16.28
C ASP A 51 7.08 1.66 -15.24
N THR A 52 7.09 0.44 -14.70
CA THR A 52 6.04 -0.06 -13.81
C THR A 52 6.55 -0.18 -12.38
N VAL A 53 5.68 0.15 -11.42
CA VAL A 53 5.91 -0.13 -10.00
C VAL A 53 4.77 -0.97 -9.46
N SER A 54 5.10 -1.93 -8.59
CA SER A 54 4.15 -2.63 -7.74
C SER A 54 4.37 -2.19 -6.30
N ILE A 55 3.32 -1.68 -5.64
CA ILE A 55 3.38 -1.12 -4.29
C ILE A 55 2.37 -1.84 -3.40
N LEU A 56 2.81 -2.27 -2.23
CA LEU A 56 1.96 -2.68 -1.11
C LEU A 56 2.06 -1.64 0.00
N HIS A 57 0.94 -1.08 0.43
CA HIS A 57 0.87 -0.21 1.59
C HIS A 57 0.09 -0.87 2.71
N LEU A 58 0.63 -0.72 3.92
CA LEU A 58 0.00 -1.10 5.18
C LEU A 58 -0.10 0.17 6.04
N VAL A 59 -1.30 0.50 6.51
CA VAL A 59 -1.55 1.67 7.36
C VAL A 59 -2.24 1.24 8.64
N ALA A 60 -1.65 1.60 9.77
CA ALA A 60 -2.28 1.46 11.06
C ALA A 60 -3.36 2.54 11.22
N ALA A 61 -4.60 2.12 11.49
CA ALA A 61 -5.75 3.00 11.63
C ALA A 61 -6.64 2.55 12.79
N SER A 62 -7.65 3.37 13.12
CA SER A 62 -8.72 3.00 14.05
C SER A 62 -10.06 3.03 13.31
N ARG A 63 -10.80 1.92 13.37
CA ARG A 63 -12.14 1.81 12.76
C ARG A 63 -13.14 1.41 13.83
N GLY A 64 -14.11 2.28 14.09
CA GLY A 64 -15.08 2.07 15.18
C GLY A 64 -14.41 1.94 16.55
N GLY A 65 -13.29 2.65 16.77
CA GLY A 65 -12.53 2.61 18.03
C GLY A 65 -11.61 1.40 18.20
N ARG A 66 -11.50 0.52 17.21
CA ARG A 66 -10.62 -0.65 17.24
C ARG A 66 -9.41 -0.45 16.33
N PRO A 67 -8.18 -0.80 16.78
CA PRO A 67 -7.01 -0.76 15.93
C PRO A 67 -7.15 -1.77 14.78
N VAL A 68 -6.81 -1.34 13.57
CA VAL A 68 -6.82 -2.15 12.36
C VAL A 68 -5.60 -1.84 11.51
N ILE A 69 -5.15 -2.81 10.71
CA ILE A 69 -4.19 -2.58 9.64
C ILE A 69 -4.97 -2.60 8.32
N LEU A 70 -4.97 -1.47 7.63
CA LEU A 70 -5.52 -1.37 6.28
C LEU A 70 -4.42 -1.71 5.30
N VAL A 71 -4.73 -2.58 4.33
CA VAL A 71 -3.77 -3.02 3.32
C VAL A 71 -4.34 -2.73 1.94
N SER A 72 -3.53 -2.13 1.08
CA SER A 72 -3.87 -1.93 -0.33
C SER A 72 -2.66 -2.16 -1.21
N ARG A 73 -2.91 -2.62 -2.44
CA ARG A 73 -1.89 -2.83 -3.45
C ARG A 73 -2.17 -1.99 -4.69
N PHE A 74 -1.11 -1.57 -5.37
CA PHE A 74 -1.15 -0.75 -6.57
C PHE A 74 -0.12 -1.30 -7.57
N GLU A 75 -0.46 -1.34 -8.85
CA GLU A 75 0.47 -1.77 -9.91
C GLU A 75 0.15 -1.00 -11.19
N GLY A 76 1.16 -0.41 -11.82
CA GLY A 76 1.00 0.40 -13.03
C GLY A 76 2.16 1.38 -13.24
N PRO A 77 1.98 2.40 -14.09
CA PRO A 77 3.01 3.39 -14.41
C PRO A 77 3.57 4.06 -13.14
N THR A 78 4.89 4.15 -13.04
CA THR A 78 5.59 4.50 -11.80
C THR A 78 5.14 5.83 -11.20
N ALA A 79 5.02 6.88 -12.03
CA ALA A 79 4.65 8.21 -11.56
C ALA A 79 3.21 8.24 -11.01
N GLU A 80 2.24 7.78 -11.79
CA GLU A 80 0.82 7.80 -11.41
C GLU A 80 0.54 6.87 -10.21
N THR A 81 1.07 5.65 -10.24
CA THR A 81 0.85 4.64 -9.21
C THR A 81 1.43 5.07 -7.87
N SER A 82 2.60 5.72 -7.87
CA SER A 82 3.21 6.26 -6.64
C SER A 82 2.36 7.35 -5.98
N VAL A 83 1.76 8.23 -6.79
CA VAL A 83 0.86 9.30 -6.32
C VAL A 83 -0.42 8.70 -5.75
N GLN A 84 -1.06 7.78 -6.48
CA GLN A 84 -2.28 7.10 -6.01
C GLN A 84 -2.06 6.39 -4.68
N ALA A 85 -0.96 5.65 -4.56
CA ALA A 85 -0.59 4.94 -3.34
C ALA A 85 -0.39 5.91 -2.15
N GLY A 86 0.25 7.07 -2.38
CA GLY A 86 0.46 8.10 -1.36
C GLY A 86 -0.83 8.82 -0.94
N LEU A 87 -1.72 9.12 -1.88
CA LEU A 87 -3.02 9.72 -1.61
C LEU A 87 -3.92 8.78 -0.79
N TRP A 88 -3.92 7.49 -1.12
CA TRP A 88 -4.64 6.48 -0.35
C TRP A 88 -4.15 6.41 1.09
N ALA A 89 -2.84 6.35 1.31
CA ALA A 89 -2.26 6.28 2.65
C ALA A 89 -2.56 7.55 3.47
N SER A 90 -2.45 8.73 2.85
CA SER A 90 -2.77 10.01 3.48
C SER A 90 -4.23 10.08 3.92
N ALA A 91 -5.16 9.59 3.10
CA ALA A 91 -6.57 9.53 3.43
C ALA A 91 -6.85 8.61 4.63
N GLN A 92 -6.17 7.45 4.73
CA GLN A 92 -6.31 6.53 5.86
C GLN A 92 -5.75 7.12 7.17
N LEU A 93 -4.67 7.90 7.07
CA LEU A 93 -4.07 8.60 8.21
C LEU A 93 -4.87 9.84 8.66
N GLY A 94 -5.96 10.18 7.98
CA GLY A 94 -6.74 11.38 8.26
C GLY A 94 -6.01 12.68 7.96
N ARG A 95 -4.93 12.63 7.16
CA ARG A 95 -4.17 13.82 6.75
C ARG A 95 -4.92 14.51 5.62
N ARG A 96 -5.34 15.75 5.86
CA ARG A 96 -5.90 16.59 4.80
C ARG A 96 -4.79 17.01 3.84
N PRO A 97 -5.00 16.99 2.51
CA PRO A 97 -4.09 17.66 1.60
C PRO A 97 -4.15 19.17 1.89
N GLY A 98 -3.05 19.74 2.41
CA GLY A 98 -2.92 21.19 2.64
C GLY A 98 -2.88 21.66 4.10
N ALA A 99 -2.32 20.91 5.04
CA ALA A 99 -2.00 21.45 6.37
C ALA A 99 -0.50 21.33 6.67
N GLY A 100 0.20 22.47 6.52
CA GLY A 100 1.60 22.71 6.84
C GLY A 100 2.22 23.58 5.74
N GLY A 101 2.44 24.88 5.90
CA GLY A 101 2.68 25.67 7.12
C GLY A 101 4.12 26.13 7.09
#